data_AF-A0A486XPH6-F1
#
_entry.id   AF-A0A486XPH6-F1
#
_cell.length_a   1.000
_cell.length_b   1.000
_cell.length_c   1.000
_cell.angle_alpha   90.00
_cell.angle_beta   90.00
_cell.angle_gamma   90.00
#
_symmetry.space_group_name_H-M   'P 1'
#
loop_
_entity.id
_entity.type
_entity.pdbx_description
1 polymer ?
#
loop_
_entity_poly.entity_id
_entity_poly.type
_entity_poly.pdbx_seq_one_letter_code
_entity_poly.pdbx_strand_id
1 'polypeptide(L)'
;MNSAGFINGINNNKIQARLSAQQLSQYAQGTKIYGTHNATNFPVIDVFECAAGHIGFHTPPVQLLKNKWKHLIASYGPQAKFLEICHSGGAIHLKNALLTSPESVRQQIVALAIAPATIIPNELCF
;
A
#
# COMPACT_ATOMS: atom_id res chain seq x y z
N MET A 1 -10.91 -11.37 9.13
CA MET A 1 -10.20 -10.07 8.95
C MET A 1 -11.20 -8.97 9.16
N ASN A 2 -10.98 -8.06 10.12
CA ASN A 2 -11.96 -7.00 10.42
C ASN A 2 -11.75 -5.73 9.57
N SER A 3 -10.65 -5.66 8.81
CA SER A 3 -10.32 -4.56 7.90
C SER A 3 -9.16 -4.94 6.97
N ALA A 4 -9.04 -4.22 5.85
CA ALA A 4 -7.90 -4.32 4.92
C ALA A 4 -7.49 -2.94 4.39
N GLY A 5 -6.26 -2.81 3.91
CA GLY A 5 -5.73 -1.62 3.24
C GLY A 5 -5.80 -1.76 1.71
N PHE A 6 -5.88 -0.62 1.02
CA PHE A 6 -5.77 -0.56 -0.43
C PHE A 6 -4.94 0.65 -0.87
N ILE A 7 -4.10 0.50 -1.89
CA ILE A 7 -3.46 1.60 -2.61
C ILE A 7 -3.68 1.47 -4.12
N ASN A 8 -4.18 2.55 -4.74
CA ASN A 8 -4.46 2.58 -6.18
C ASN A 8 -3.20 2.68 -7.05
N GLY A 9 -3.37 2.36 -8.33
CA GLY A 9 -2.35 2.54 -9.36
C GLY A 9 -2.17 4.00 -9.77
N ILE A 10 -1.26 4.22 -10.71
CA ILE A 10 -1.00 5.54 -11.30
C ILE A 10 -2.18 5.95 -12.19
N ASN A 11 -2.42 7.26 -12.31
CA ASN A 11 -3.47 7.83 -13.18
C ASN A 11 -4.91 7.43 -12.79
N ASN A 12 -5.14 7.17 -11.50
CA ASN A 12 -6.49 7.17 -10.96
C ASN A 12 -6.78 8.50 -10.28
N ASN A 13 -8.01 8.98 -10.38
CA ASN A 13 -8.49 10.05 -9.52
C ASN A 13 -9.06 9.50 -8.20
N LYS A 14 -9.31 10.38 -7.24
CA LYS A 14 -9.83 10.01 -5.90
C LYS A 14 -11.17 9.25 -5.96
N ILE A 15 -12.03 9.57 -6.92
CA ILE A 15 -13.34 8.90 -7.08
C ILE A 15 -13.12 7.45 -7.54
N GLN A 16 -12.31 7.24 -8.56
CA GLN A 16 -11.96 5.90 -9.05
C GLN A 16 -11.30 5.06 -7.96
N ALA A 17 -10.35 5.63 -7.20
CA ALA A 17 -9.73 4.94 -6.08
C ALA A 17 -10.75 4.53 -5.00
N ARG A 18 -11.74 5.38 -4.73
CA ARG A 18 -12.84 5.09 -3.79
C ARG A 18 -13.76 3.99 -4.33
N LEU A 19 -14.12 4.02 -5.61
CA LEU A 19 -14.94 2.99 -6.25
C LEU A 19 -14.25 1.63 -6.19
N SER A 20 -12.94 1.56 -6.48
CA SER A 20 -12.17 0.33 -6.33
C SER A 20 -12.16 -0.18 -4.88
N ALA A 21 -11.98 0.71 -3.90
CA ALA A 21 -12.06 0.32 -2.48
C ALA A 21 -13.45 -0.20 -2.07
N GLN A 22 -14.52 0.38 -2.62
CA GLN A 22 -15.89 -0.11 -2.42
C GLN A 22 -16.12 -1.48 -3.06
N GLN A 23 -15.60 -1.69 -4.26
CA GLN A 23 -15.67 -2.99 -4.95
C GLN A 23 -14.90 -4.07 -4.19
N LEU A 24 -13.71 -3.75 -3.68
CA LEU A 24 -12.95 -4.66 -2.80
C LEU A 24 -13.71 -4.97 -1.51
N SER A 25 -14.38 -3.97 -0.91
CA SER A 25 -15.24 -4.19 0.25
C SER A 25 -16.39 -5.16 -0.06
N GLN A 26 -17.04 -5.03 -1.22
CA GLN A 26 -18.09 -5.95 -1.66
C GLN A 26 -17.57 -7.38 -1.82
N TYR A 27 -16.40 -7.57 -2.46
CA TYR A 27 -15.77 -8.89 -2.57
C TYR A 27 -15.39 -9.47 -1.21
N ALA A 28 -15.06 -8.62 -0.24
CA ALA A 28 -14.76 -8.99 1.13
C ALA A 28 -15.99 -8.96 2.06
N GLN A 29 -17.20 -9.17 1.54
CA GLN A 29 -18.46 -9.26 2.31
C GLN A 29 -18.72 -8.05 3.23
N GLY A 30 -18.40 -6.84 2.76
CA GLY A 30 -18.60 -5.59 3.50
C GLY A 30 -17.45 -5.21 4.45
N THR A 31 -16.31 -5.91 4.39
CA THR A 31 -15.13 -5.57 5.19
C THR A 31 -14.69 -4.12 4.94
N LYS A 32 -14.30 -3.40 5.99
CA LYS A 32 -13.83 -2.02 5.91
C LYS A 32 -12.49 -1.92 5.19
N ILE A 33 -12.44 -1.14 4.12
CA ILE A 33 -11.20 -0.89 3.34
C ILE A 33 -10.64 0.50 3.64
N TYR A 34 -9.39 0.55 4.11
CA TYR A 34 -8.64 1.78 4.34
C TYR A 34 -7.81 2.13 3.10
N GLY A 35 -8.40 2.94 2.23
CA GLY A 35 -7.79 3.38 0.97
C GLY A 35 -6.73 4.48 1.15
N THR A 36 -5.57 4.30 0.54
CA THR A 36 -4.52 5.29 0.36
C THR A 36 -4.57 5.75 -1.09
N HIS A 37 -4.86 7.04 -1.31
CA HIS A 37 -4.91 7.57 -2.66
C HIS A 37 -3.51 7.98 -3.13
N ASN A 38 -3.03 7.34 -4.19
CA ASN A 38 -1.86 7.83 -4.93
C ASN A 38 -2.30 8.95 -5.88
N ALA A 39 -1.95 10.19 -5.56
CA ALA A 39 -2.34 11.40 -6.31
C ALA A 39 -1.31 11.82 -7.37
N THR A 40 -0.39 10.93 -7.80
CA THR A 40 0.60 11.28 -8.82
C THR A 40 -0.08 11.63 -10.16
N ASN A 41 0.19 12.84 -10.65
CA ASN A 41 -0.34 13.40 -11.90
C ASN A 41 0.65 13.34 -13.08
N PHE A 42 1.84 12.73 -12.95
CA PHE A 42 2.87 12.74 -14.00
C PHE A 42 3.62 11.39 -14.14
N PRO A 43 3.44 10.66 -15.26
CA PRO A 43 4.06 9.34 -15.48
C PRO A 43 5.59 9.35 -15.53
N VAL A 44 6.21 10.49 -15.86
CA VAL A 44 7.68 10.61 -16.01
C VAL A 44 8.38 10.81 -14.66
N ILE A 45 7.71 11.44 -13.69
CA ILE A 45 8.24 11.61 -12.33
C ILE A 45 8.11 10.29 -11.56
N ASP A 46 7.11 9.45 -11.83
CA ASP A 46 6.99 8.11 -11.23
C ASP A 46 8.18 7.19 -11.59
N VAL A 47 8.75 7.30 -12.79
CA VAL A 47 9.95 6.52 -13.17
C VAL A 47 11.21 7.01 -12.44
N PHE A 48 11.33 8.33 -12.24
CA PHE A 48 12.42 8.91 -11.46
C PHE A 48 12.26 8.71 -9.95
N GLU A 49 11.04 8.76 -9.41
CA GLU A 49 10.74 8.43 -8.02
C GLU A 49 10.86 6.92 -7.74
N CYS A 50 10.62 6.05 -8.74
CA CYS A 50 10.99 4.63 -8.67
C CYS A 50 12.51 4.44 -8.48
N ALA A 51 13.33 5.21 -9.21
CA ALA A 51 14.77 5.21 -9.05
C ALA A 51 15.20 5.86 -7.72
N ALA A 52 14.49 6.91 -7.26
CA ALA A 52 14.73 7.54 -5.97
C ALA A 52 14.30 6.66 -4.77
N GLY A 53 13.35 5.74 -4.97
CA GLY A 53 13.00 4.71 -3.98
C GLY A 53 14.17 3.78 -3.65
N HIS A 54 15.08 3.55 -4.61
CA HIS A 54 16.32 2.80 -4.39
C HIS A 54 17.33 3.54 -3.48
N ILE A 55 17.18 4.85 -3.27
CA ILE A 55 18.01 5.70 -2.40
C ILE A 55 17.27 6.19 -1.14
N GLY A 56 16.12 5.58 -0.80
CA GLY A 56 15.47 5.78 0.49
C GLY A 56 14.55 7.00 0.60
N PHE A 57 14.09 7.57 -0.51
CA PHE A 57 13.18 8.73 -0.48
C PHE A 57 11.75 8.34 -0.06
N HIS A 58 11.19 9.08 0.89
CA HIS A 58 9.81 8.91 1.38
C HIS A 58 8.84 9.71 0.50
N THR A 59 8.26 9.08 -0.51
CA THR A 59 7.18 9.70 -1.27
C THR A 59 5.91 9.86 -0.40
N PRO A 60 5.03 10.85 -0.65
CA PRO A 60 3.81 11.02 0.14
C PRO A 60 2.94 9.76 0.25
N PRO A 61 2.73 8.94 -0.80
CA PRO A 61 1.99 7.68 -0.70
C PRO A 61 2.65 6.67 0.26
N VAL A 62 3.98 6.56 0.26
CA VAL A 62 4.74 5.71 1.19
C VAL A 62 4.53 6.16 2.63
N GLN A 63 4.59 7.47 2.89
CA GLN A 63 4.37 7.99 4.24
C GLN A 63 2.92 7.78 4.72
N LEU A 64 1.93 7.92 3.83
CA LEU A 64 0.54 7.63 4.14
C LEU A 64 0.31 6.14 4.45
N LEU A 65 0.95 5.23 3.71
CA LEU A 65 0.94 3.80 4.03
C LEU A 65 1.50 3.53 5.44
N LYS A 66 2.68 4.08 5.74
CA LYS A 66 3.30 3.91 7.07
C LYS A 66 2.46 4.48 8.21
N ASN A 67 1.85 5.66 8.01
CA ASN A 67 0.97 6.27 9.01
C ASN A 67 -0.27 5.40 9.25
N LYS A 68 -0.86 4.85 8.18
CA LYS A 68 -1.97 3.90 8.26
C LYS A 68 -1.58 2.65 9.04
N TRP A 69 -0.44 2.04 8.73
CA TRP A 69 0.04 0.86 9.45
C TRP A 69 0.33 1.16 10.92
N LYS A 70 1.00 2.28 11.22
CA LYS A 70 1.25 2.71 12.59
C LYS A 70 -0.06 2.86 13.38
N HIS A 71 -1.09 3.44 12.78
CA HIS A 71 -2.41 3.56 13.40
C HIS A 71 -3.04 2.18 13.65
N LEU A 72 -3.03 1.29 12.65
CA LEU A 72 -3.59 -0.06 12.79
C LEU A 72 -2.87 -0.89 13.86
N ILE A 73 -1.54 -0.85 13.88
CA ILE A 73 -0.71 -1.54 14.89
C ILE A 73 -1.03 -1.01 16.29
N ALA A 74 -1.17 0.32 16.45
CA ALA A 74 -1.54 0.91 17.73
C ALA A 74 -2.97 0.53 18.16
N SER A 75 -3.89 0.30 17.22
CA SER A 75 -5.28 -0.07 17.52
C SER A 75 -5.48 -1.56 17.80
N TYR A 76 -4.75 -2.45 17.11
CA TYR A 76 -4.98 -3.90 17.16
C TYR A 76 -3.83 -4.71 17.79
N GLY A 77 -2.70 -4.08 18.08
CA GLY A 77 -1.55 -4.68 18.74
C GLY A 77 -0.53 -5.29 17.76
N PRO A 78 0.69 -5.61 18.24
CA PRO A 78 1.84 -5.99 17.42
C PRO A 78 1.78 -7.39 16.80
N GLN A 79 0.80 -8.22 17.19
CA GLN A 79 0.61 -9.56 16.61
C GLN A 79 -0.46 -9.60 15.52
N ALA A 80 -1.21 -8.50 15.33
CA ALA A 80 -2.23 -8.43 14.31
C ALA A 80 -1.62 -8.48 12.90
N LYS A 81 -2.33 -9.13 11.97
CA LYS A 81 -1.96 -9.14 10.55
C LYS A 81 -2.91 -8.26 9.77
N PHE A 82 -2.36 -7.45 8.89
CA PHE A 82 -3.08 -6.49 8.06
C PHE A 82 -2.88 -6.83 6.59
N LEU A 83 -3.97 -7.12 5.89
CA LEU A 83 -3.93 -7.26 4.44
C LEU A 83 -3.78 -5.88 3.81
N GLU A 84 -2.75 -5.67 2.98
CA GLU A 84 -2.56 -4.46 2.19
C GLU A 84 -2.58 -4.82 0.70
N ILE A 85 -3.64 -4.36 0.02
CA ILE A 85 -3.87 -4.62 -1.39
C ILE A 85 -3.24 -3.49 -2.21
N CYS A 86 -2.48 -3.81 -3.24
CA CYS A 86 -1.92 -2.82 -4.16
C CYS A 86 -2.26 -3.17 -5.61
N HIS A 87 -2.45 -2.14 -6.44
CA HIS A 87 -2.72 -2.29 -7.87
C HIS A 87 -1.71 -1.53 -8.73
N SER A 88 -1.19 -2.17 -9.78
CA SER A 88 -0.29 -1.51 -10.76
C SER A 88 0.88 -0.78 -10.09
N GLY A 89 1.04 0.52 -10.33
CA GLY A 89 2.07 1.36 -9.71
C GLY A 89 1.98 1.45 -8.17
N GLY A 90 0.83 1.13 -7.57
CA GLY A 90 0.69 1.02 -6.12
C GLY A 90 1.62 -0.04 -5.50
N ALA A 91 2.03 -1.04 -6.28
CA ALA A 91 3.00 -2.06 -5.85
C ALA A 91 4.39 -1.47 -5.57
N ILE A 92 4.80 -0.43 -6.30
CA ILE A 92 6.07 0.28 -6.06
C ILE A 92 6.02 0.98 -4.70
N HIS A 93 4.94 1.70 -4.42
CA HIS A 93 4.75 2.37 -3.14
C HIS A 93 4.69 1.38 -1.97
N LEU A 94 4.01 0.25 -2.15
CA LEU A 94 3.99 -0.81 -1.13
C LEU A 94 5.39 -1.39 -0.89
N LYS A 95 6.13 -1.74 -1.95
CA LYS A 95 7.51 -2.23 -1.86
C LYS A 95 8.41 -1.25 -1.12
N ASN A 96 8.39 0.03 -1.50
CA ASN A 96 9.23 1.06 -0.88
C ASN A 96 8.85 1.29 0.59
N ALA A 97 7.55 1.26 0.90
CA ALA A 97 7.08 1.35 2.28
C ALA A 97 7.56 0.15 3.12
N LEU A 98 7.49 -1.08 2.61
CA LEU A 98 8.02 -2.26 3.29
C LEU A 98 9.54 -2.17 3.49
N LEU A 99 10.29 -1.88 2.42
CA LEU A 99 11.76 -1.78 2.44
C LEU A 99 12.27 -0.84 3.53
N THR A 100 11.59 0.29 3.70
CA THR A 100 11.95 1.36 4.64
C THR A 100 11.18 1.29 5.96
N SER A 101 10.49 0.18 6.24
CA SER A 101 9.83 -0.07 7.53
C SER A 101 10.63 -1.06 8.38
N PRO A 102 10.59 -0.94 9.72
CA PRO A 102 11.17 -1.94 10.61
C PRO A 102 10.59 -3.34 10.34
N GLU A 103 11.39 -4.38 10.57
CA GLU A 103 10.96 -5.76 10.40
C GLU A 103 9.71 -6.09 11.23
N SER A 104 9.63 -5.57 12.46
CA SER A 104 8.45 -5.72 13.33
C SER A 104 7.15 -5.19 12.72
N VAL A 105 7.24 -4.20 11.82
CA VAL A 105 6.10 -3.70 11.04
C VAL A 105 5.88 -4.57 9.82
N ARG A 106 6.92 -4.91 9.05
CA ARG A 106 6.81 -5.76 7.84
C ARG A 106 6.14 -7.09 8.14
N GLN A 107 6.52 -7.72 9.24
CA GLN A 107 5.96 -8.97 9.72
C GLN A 107 4.47 -8.87 10.09
N GLN A 108 3.86 -7.69 10.11
CA GLN A 108 2.42 -7.52 10.33
C GLN A 108 1.65 -7.26 9.02
N ILE A 109 2.33 -7.11 7.89
CA ILE A 109 1.69 -6.77 6.61
C ILE A 109 1.65 -7.99 5.69
N VAL A 110 0.44 -8.40 5.32
CA VAL A 110 0.19 -9.38 4.26
C VAL A 110 -0.04 -8.60 2.97
N ALA A 111 0.93 -8.66 2.04
CA ALA A 111 0.84 -7.95 0.78
C ALA A 111 0.06 -8.75 -0.26
N LEU A 112 -0.96 -8.15 -0.89
CA LEU A 112 -1.64 -8.70 -2.06
C LEU A 112 -1.47 -7.74 -3.24
N ALA A 113 -0.78 -8.18 -4.28
CA ALA A 113 -0.50 -7.36 -5.45
C ALA A 113 -1.33 -7.80 -6.66
N ILE A 114 -2.02 -6.84 -7.28
CA ILE A 114 -2.86 -7.05 -8.48
C ILE A 114 -2.25 -6.28 -9.65
N ALA A 115 -1.97 -6.98 -10.75
CA ALA A 115 -1.32 -6.43 -11.94
C ALA A 115 -0.09 -5.54 -11.61
N PRO A 116 0.86 -6.00 -10.76
CA PRO A 116 1.86 -5.13 -10.16
C PRO A 116 2.88 -4.60 -11.17
N ALA A 117 3.29 -3.34 -10.99
CA ALA A 117 4.39 -2.74 -11.74
C ALA A 117 5.79 -3.17 -11.24
N THR A 118 5.88 -3.83 -10.08
CA THR A 118 7.13 -4.35 -9.53
C THR A 118 6.87 -5.59 -8.67
N ILE A 119 7.87 -6.48 -8.57
CA ILE A 119 7.83 -7.63 -7.68
C ILE A 119 8.21 -7.16 -6.27
N ILE A 120 7.38 -7.52 -5.29
CA ILE A 120 7.68 -7.37 -3.86
C ILE A 120 8.47 -8.63 -3.44
N PRO A 121 9.73 -8.49 -3.03
CA PRO A 121 10.54 -9.65 -2.62
C PRO A 121 10.00 -10.33 -1.38
N ASN A 122 10.14 -11.66 -1.30
CA ASN A 122 9.61 -12.46 -0.19
C ASN A 122 10.22 -12.08 1.16
N GLU A 123 11.49 -11.65 1.18
CA GLU A 123 12.20 -11.20 2.39
C GLU A 123 11.61 -9.91 3.01
N LEU A 124 10.77 -9.18 2.27
CA LEU A 124 10.06 -8.00 2.78
C LEU A 124 8.66 -8.34 3.29
N CYS A 125 8.17 -9.56 3.08
CA CYS A 125 6.84 -10.00 3.45
C CYS A 125 6.82 -10.69 4.82
N PHE A 126 5.62 -10.77 5.41
CA PHE A 126 5.32 -11.64 6.56
C PHE A 126 5.41 -13.12 6.19
#